data_AF-A0A954IJV4-F1
#
_entry.id   AF-A0A954IJV4-F1
#
_cell.length_a   1.000
_cell.length_b   1.000
_cell.length_c   1.000
_cell.angle_alpha   90.00
_cell.angle_beta   90.00
_cell.angle_gamma   90.00
#
_symmetry.space_group_name_H-M   'P 1'
#
loop_
_entity.id
_entity.type
_entity.pdbx_description
1 polymer ?
#
loop_
_entity_poly.entity_id
_entity_poly.type
_entity_poly.pdbx_seq_one_letter_code
_entity_poly.pdbx_strand_id
1 'polypeptide(L)' 'MSDPEEFLDNVFLGCAFKAYVEEAARVQGPPCPLLTRQLAYRYYEESLAERQHDRGLDTG' A
#
# COMPACT_ATOMS: atom_id res chain seq x y z
N MET A 1 20.90 -9.79 -4.13
CA MET A 1 20.38 -8.99 -3.00
C MET A 1 19.40 -8.01 -3.63
N SER A 2 18.12 -8.09 -3.29
CA SER A 2 17.16 -7.07 -3.74
C SER A 2 17.45 -5.76 -3.03
N ASP A 3 17.37 -4.67 -3.77
CA ASP A 3 17.55 -3.32 -3.24
C ASP A 3 16.43 -3.02 -2.24
N PRO A 4 16.71 -2.50 -1.03
CA PRO A 4 15.67 -2.01 -0.12
C PRO A 4 14.66 -1.07 -0.81
N GLU A 5 15.10 -0.27 -1.79
CA GLU A 5 14.23 0.60 -2.58
C GLU A 5 13.28 -0.23 -3.48
N GLU A 6 13.80 -1.25 -4.17
CA GLU A 6 13.00 -2.17 -5.00
C GLU A 6 11.95 -2.91 -4.16
N PHE A 7 12.28 -3.28 -2.92
CA PHE A 7 11.30 -3.87 -2.01
C PHE A 7 10.17 -2.90 -1.66
N LEU A 8 10.50 -1.65 -1.33
CA LEU A 8 9.51 -0.62 -0.99
C LEU A 8 8.64 -0.26 -2.21
N ASP A 9 9.22 -0.21 -3.41
CA ASP A 9 8.48 -0.01 -4.66
C ASP A 9 7.47 -1.13 -4.92
N ASN A 10 7.85 -2.38 -4.70
CA ASN A 10 6.95 -3.52 -4.83
C ASN A 10 5.80 -3.48 -3.81
N VAL A 11 6.08 -3.03 -2.58
CA VAL A 11 5.06 -2.85 -1.54
C VAL A 11 4.08 -1.76 -1.96
N PHE A 12 4.59 -0.61 -2.39
CA PHE A 12 3.75 0.48 -2.89
C PHE A 12 2.93 0.05 -4.11
N LEU A 13 3.51 -0.74 -5.03
CA LEU A 13 2.79 -1.29 -6.18
C LEU A 13 1.60 -2.17 -5.76
N GLY A 14 1.79 -3.02 -4.74
CA GLY A 14 0.70 -3.80 -4.15
C GLY A 14 -0.41 -2.92 -3.56
N CYS A 15 -0.04 -1.88 -2.81
CA CYS A 15 -0.98 -0.91 -2.25
C CYS A 15 -1.75 -0.14 -3.35
N ALA A 16 -1.06 0.26 -4.41
CA ALA A 16 -1.66 0.93 -5.56
C ALA A 16 -2.66 0.03 -6.30
N PHE A 17 -2.33 -1.26 -6.47
CA PHE A 17 -3.25 -2.23 -7.06
C PHE A 17 -4.52 -2.43 -6.21
N LYS A 18 -4.38 -2.57 -4.89
CA LYS A 18 -5.51 -2.66 -3.96
C LYS A 18 -6.42 -1.43 -4.08
N ALA A 19 -5.84 -0.23 -4.02
CA ALA A 19 -6.55 1.03 -4.14
C ALA A 19 -7.30 1.18 -5.48
N TYR A 20 -6.69 0.71 -6.57
CA TYR A 20 -7.31 0.71 -7.90
C TYR A 20 -8.56 -0.18 -7.92
N VAL A 21 -8.45 -1.42 -7.46
CA VAL A 21 -9.54 -2.40 -7.48
C VAL A 21 -10.72 -1.92 -6.62
N GLU A 22 -10.45 -1.43 -5.42
CA GLU A 22 -11.50 -0.95 -4.53
C GLU A 22 -12.21 0.29 -5.05
N GLU A 23 -11.47 1.25 -5.60
CA GLU A 23 -12.08 2.45 -6.17
C GLU A 23 -12.91 2.10 -7.41
N ALA A 24 -12.42 1.20 -8.27
CA ALA A 24 -13.14 0.73 -9.44
C ALA A 24 -14.43 -0.01 -9.04
N ALA A 25 -14.37 -0.83 -7.98
CA ALA A 25 -15.54 -1.50 -7.42
C ALA A 25 -16.55 -0.50 -6.83
N ARG A 26 -16.07 0.53 -6.13
CA ARG A 26 -16.90 1.56 -5.49
C ARG A 26 -17.67 2.38 -6.52
N VAL A 27 -17.01 2.83 -7.59
CA VAL A 27 -17.63 3.68 -8.62
C VAL A 27 -18.27 2.89 -9.76
N GLN A 28 -18.13 1.56 -9.76
CA GLN A 28 -18.58 0.66 -10.82
C GLN A 28 -18.14 1.13 -12.22
N GLY A 29 -16.88 1.54 -12.33
CA GLY A 29 -16.33 2.18 -13.51
C GLY A 29 -14.84 2.50 -13.38
N PRO A 30 -14.26 3.24 -14.34
CA PRO A 30 -12.85 3.63 -14.26
C PRO A 30 -12.59 4.42 -12.96
N PRO A 31 -11.60 4.02 -12.15
CA PRO A 31 -11.35 4.66 -10.88
C PRO A 31 -10.77 6.07 -11.07
N CYS A 32 -11.08 6.98 -10.13
CA CYS A 32 -10.54 8.33 -10.15
C CYS A 32 -9.04 8.32 -9.78
N PRO A 33 -8.13 8.78 -10.66
CA PRO A 33 -6.68 8.70 -10.41
C PRO A 33 -6.23 9.37 -9.11
N LEU A 34 -6.84 10.51 -8.75
CA LEU A 34 -6.53 11.23 -7.52
C LEU A 34 -6.94 10.45 -6.28
N LEU A 35 -8.14 9.86 -6.30
CA LEU A 35 -8.66 9.08 -5.17
C LEU A 35 -7.90 7.77 -5.02
N THR A 36 -7.63 7.07 -6.13
CA THR A 36 -6.77 5.87 -6.13
C THR A 36 -5.39 6.17 -5.56
N ARG A 37 -4.77 7.30 -5.93
CA ARG A 37 -3.46 7.68 -5.39
C ARG A 37 -3.51 7.96 -3.89
N GLN A 38 -4.54 8.64 -3.40
CA GLN A 38 -4.73 8.89 -1.97
C GLN A 38 -4.92 7.59 -1.18
N LEU A 39 -5.74 6.67 -1.69
CA LEU A 39 -5.93 5.34 -1.09
C LEU A 39 -4.65 4.51 -1.10
N ALA A 40 -3.87 4.56 -2.18
CA ALA A 40 -2.60 3.84 -2.28
C ALA A 40 -1.61 4.29 -1.19
N TYR A 41 -1.46 5.60 -0.96
CA TYR A 41 -0.61 6.11 0.12
C TYR A 41 -1.10 5.68 1.50
N ARG A 42 -2.42 5.73 1.74
CA ARG A 42 -2.98 5.26 3.01
C ARG A 42 -2.63 3.79 3.27
N TYR A 43 -2.84 2.91 2.28
CA TYR A 43 -2.49 1.50 2.42
C TYR A 43 -1.00 1.26 2.59
N TYR A 44 -0.17 2.07 1.96
CA TYR A 44 1.28 2.00 2.12
C TYR A 44 1.70 2.37 3.54
N GLU A 45 1.18 3.47 4.09
CA GLU A 45 1.44 3.89 5.48
C GLU A 45 0.97 2.85 6.49
N GLU A 46 -0.23 2.28 6.32
CA GLU A 46 -0.76 1.19 7.14
C GLU A 46 0.15 -0.04 7.11
N SER A 47 0.60 -0.46 5.91
CA SER A 47 1.48 -1.62 5.74
C SER A 47 2.87 -1.42 6.37
N LEU A 48 3.38 -0.18 6.36
CA LEU A 48 4.63 0.16 7.03
C LEU A 48 4.47 0.15 8.56
N ALA A 49 3.34 0.65 9.08
CA ALA A 49 3.04 0.66 10.51
C ALA A 49 2.90 -0.76 11.07
N GLU A 50 2.20 -1.66 10.35
CA GLU A 50 2.08 -3.08 10.72
C GLU A 50 3.45 -3.74 10.85
N ARG A 51 4.36 -3.50 9.89
CA ARG A 51 5.73 -4.04 9.93
C ARG A 51 6.58 -3.46 11.05
N GLN A 52 6.40 -2.18 11.39
CA GLN A 52 7.08 -1.57 12.53
C GLN A 52 6.56 -2.14 13.85
N HIS A 53 5.26 -2.44 13.93
CA HIS A 53 4.66 -3.08 15.09
C HIS A 53 5.17 -4.51 15.28
N ASP A 54 5.24 -5.31 14.21
CA ASP A 54 5.77 -6.68 14.24
C ASP A 54 7.25 -6.72 14.65
N ARG A 55 8.07 -5.75 14.20
CA ARG A 55 9.47 -5.63 14.64
C ARG A 55 9.63 -5.21 16.10
N GLY A 56 8.59 -4.65 16.72
CA GLY A 56 8.61 -4.23 18.14
C GLY A 56 8.38 -5.37 19.13
N LEU A 57 7.86 -6.52 18.68
CA LEU A 57 7.53 -7.67 19.54
C LEU A 57 8.66 -8.69 19.70
N ASP A 58 9.79 -8.53 18.99
CA ASP A 58 11.00 -9.37 19.10
C ASP A 58 12.03 -8.84 20.13
N THR A 59 11.67 -7.87 20.96
CA THR A 59 12.57 -7.29 22.00
C THR A 59 12.05 -7.41 23.44
N GLY A 60 11.11 -8.34 23.71
CA GLY A 60 10.59 -8.62 25.06
C GLY A 60 11.10 -9.93 25.62
#